data_AF-A0A2T1DIG2-F1
#
_entry.id   AF-A0A2T1DIG2-F1
#
_cell.length_a   1.000
_cell.length_b   1.000
_cell.length_c   1.000
_cell.angle_alpha   90.00
_cell.angle_beta   90.00
_cell.angle_gamma   90.00
#
_symmetry.space_group_name_H-M   'P 1'
#
loop_
_entity.id
_entity.type
_entity.pdbx_description
1 polymer ?
#
loop_
_entity_poly.entity_id
_entity_poly.type
_entity_poly.pdbx_seq_one_letter_code
_entity_poly.pdbx_strand_id
1 'polypeptide(L)'
;MDCVKIERGVVAGMDDYFSKPISKEKLKDKLTDWSEGLESDLIKRNRVNLAIDWEHLHQISDGSEEFEQELLQIFVEDTRNHLKEAQAALLKGDYDAVSRAAHHFKGASANVGLTEMQTIAGKLETDAHAQQLSEAAEMLAELADLLQGVQAFLNQV
;
A
#
# COMPACT_ATOMS: atom_id res chain seq x y z
N MET A 1 -33.80 48.76 44.41
CA MET A 1 -34.05 47.91 43.25
C MET A 1 -32.96 46.85 43.19
N ASP A 2 -33.16 45.75 43.89
CA ASP A 2 -33.63 44.44 43.34
C ASP A 2 -32.40 43.58 43.06
N CYS A 3 -31.98 42.70 43.96
CA CYS A 3 -32.54 41.37 44.26
C CYS A 3 -32.56 40.43 43.04
N VAL A 4 -31.90 39.28 43.18
CA VAL A 4 -32.33 37.91 42.78
C VAL A 4 -31.15 37.06 42.24
N LYS A 5 -30.55 36.31 43.18
CA LYS A 5 -30.41 34.84 43.25
C LYS A 5 -30.61 33.98 41.98
N ILE A 6 -29.63 33.16 41.62
CA ILE A 6 -29.75 31.76 41.14
C ILE A 6 -28.39 31.08 41.44
N GLU A 7 -28.17 30.31 42.52
CA GLU A 7 -28.53 28.90 42.78
C GLU A 7 -27.91 27.83 41.85
N ARG A 8 -26.85 27.20 42.37
CA ARG A 8 -26.46 25.76 42.38
C ARG A 8 -26.64 24.86 41.13
N GLY A 9 -25.55 24.15 40.82
CA GLY A 9 -25.53 22.74 40.35
C GLY A 9 -25.51 22.57 38.82
N VAL A 10 -24.86 21.58 38.20
CA VAL A 10 -24.30 20.28 38.61
C VAL A 10 -23.28 19.85 37.53
N VAL A 11 -22.14 19.29 37.99
CA VAL A 11 -21.28 18.19 37.46
C VAL A 11 -21.37 17.82 35.96
N ALA A 12 -20.22 17.76 35.27
CA ALA A 12 -19.64 16.53 34.67
C ALA A 12 -18.63 16.79 33.53
N GLY A 13 -17.52 16.03 33.53
CA GLY A 13 -16.61 15.73 32.41
C GLY A 13 -15.64 16.86 32.03
N MET A 14 -14.31 16.77 32.17
CA MET A 14 -13.39 15.84 31.47
C MET A 14 -13.72 15.84 29.95
N ASP A 15 -12.90 16.34 29.03
CA ASP A 15 -11.45 16.31 28.92
C ASP A 15 -10.86 17.57 28.27
N ASP A 16 -9.60 17.79 28.60
CA ASP A 16 -8.70 18.81 28.07
C ASP A 16 -8.39 18.62 26.57
N TYR A 17 -7.99 19.75 25.97
CA TYR A 17 -7.11 19.86 24.80
C TYR A 17 -7.70 19.86 23.38
N PHE A 18 -8.25 21.00 22.97
CA PHE A 18 -8.03 21.51 21.61
C PHE A 18 -7.73 23.02 21.65
N SER A 19 -6.45 23.36 21.53
CA SER A 19 -6.02 24.73 21.25
C SER A 19 -4.77 24.75 20.39
N LYS A 20 -4.97 24.82 19.07
CA LYS A 20 -4.54 25.89 18.14
C LYS A 20 -4.54 25.36 16.69
N PRO A 21 -5.04 26.12 15.71
CA PRO A 21 -4.94 25.74 14.32
C PRO A 21 -3.50 26.00 13.84
N ILE A 22 -2.83 24.96 13.33
CA ILE A 22 -1.48 25.10 12.80
C ILE A 22 -1.60 25.52 11.33
N SER A 23 -1.28 26.79 11.06
CA SER A 23 -1.28 27.37 9.72
C SER A 23 -0.32 26.63 8.79
N LYS A 24 -0.87 26.14 7.68
CA LYS A 24 -0.28 25.21 6.69
C LYS A 24 1.01 25.71 6.02
N GLU A 25 1.36 26.98 6.15
CA GLU A 25 2.51 27.61 5.48
C GLU A 25 3.85 27.35 6.17
N LYS A 26 3.89 27.22 7.51
CA LYS A 26 5.16 26.97 8.24
C LYS A 26 5.64 25.52 8.25
N LEU A 27 4.81 24.61 7.72
CA LEU A 27 5.16 23.18 7.60
C LEU A 27 5.98 22.89 6.35
N LYS A 28 5.87 23.69 5.29
CA LYS A 28 6.55 23.41 4.01
C LYS A 28 8.07 23.59 4.11
N ASP A 29 8.55 24.70 4.68
CA ASP A 29 9.98 25.04 4.66
C ASP A 29 10.88 24.11 5.48
N LYS A 30 10.32 23.39 6.48
CA LYS A 30 11.08 22.40 7.26
C LYS A 30 10.94 20.97 6.75
N LEU A 31 9.94 20.70 5.91
CA LEU A 31 9.77 19.38 5.29
C LEU A 31 10.68 19.22 4.07
N THR A 32 10.96 20.30 3.32
CA THR A 32 11.85 20.26 2.15
C THR A 32 13.29 19.90 2.50
N ASP A 33 13.82 20.37 3.63
CA ASP A 33 15.21 20.10 4.03
C ASP A 33 15.47 18.65 4.49
N TRP A 34 14.41 17.91 4.86
CA TRP A 34 14.49 16.50 5.26
C TRP A 34 13.94 15.53 4.20
N SER A 35 13.14 16.01 3.24
CA SER A 35 12.57 15.17 2.18
C SER A 35 13.61 14.80 1.11
N GLU A 36 14.53 15.70 0.75
CA GLU A 36 15.49 15.43 -0.33
C GLU A 36 16.45 14.25 -0.04
N GLY A 37 16.78 14.01 1.23
CA GLY A 37 17.61 12.87 1.65
C GLY A 37 16.84 11.56 1.81
N LEU A 38 15.64 11.61 2.40
CA LEU A 38 14.80 10.42 2.59
C LEU A 38 14.17 9.93 1.30
N GLU A 39 13.72 10.82 0.43
CA GLU A 39 13.11 10.44 -0.85
C GLU A 39 14.14 9.79 -1.78
N SER A 40 15.36 10.33 -1.90
CA SER A 40 16.42 9.70 -2.71
C SER A 40 16.79 8.29 -2.23
N ASP A 41 16.89 8.08 -0.91
CA ASP A 41 17.21 6.75 -0.34
C ASP A 41 16.02 5.79 -0.42
N LEU A 42 14.78 6.25 -0.23
CA LEU A 42 13.56 5.45 -0.43
C LEU A 42 13.36 5.08 -1.90
N ILE A 43 13.63 5.99 -2.83
CA ILE A 43 13.53 5.75 -4.27
C ILE A 43 14.62 4.80 -4.73
N LYS A 44 15.87 4.95 -4.25
CA LYS A 44 16.93 3.97 -4.52
C LYS A 44 16.62 2.60 -3.93
N ARG A 45 16.12 2.53 -2.69
CA ARG A 45 15.68 1.26 -2.10
C ARG A 45 14.51 0.67 -2.87
N ASN A 46 13.50 1.45 -3.26
CA ASN A 46 12.38 0.97 -4.07
C ASN A 46 12.81 0.49 -5.45
N ARG A 47 13.70 1.21 -6.15
CA ARG A 47 14.21 0.75 -7.46
C ARG A 47 15.07 -0.52 -7.34
N VAL A 48 15.75 -0.72 -6.22
CA VAL A 48 16.46 -1.97 -5.90
C VAL A 48 15.50 -3.10 -5.50
N ASN A 49 14.33 -2.77 -4.94
CA ASN A 49 13.29 -3.71 -4.52
C ASN A 49 12.25 -4.04 -5.61
N LEU A 50 12.18 -3.25 -6.67
CA LEU A 50 11.28 -3.47 -7.81
C LEU A 50 12.09 -4.07 -8.95
N ALA A 51 12.41 -5.36 -8.83
CA ALA A 51 13.01 -6.13 -9.91
C ALA A 51 11.97 -6.34 -11.04
N ILE A 52 11.60 -5.25 -11.71
CA ILE A 52 10.77 -5.23 -12.92
C ILE A 52 11.64 -5.63 -14.10
N ASP A 53 11.21 -6.64 -14.84
CA ASP A 53 11.75 -6.97 -16.15
C ASP A 53 11.28 -5.91 -17.16
N TRP A 54 12.06 -4.83 -17.27
CA TRP A 54 11.78 -3.73 -18.21
C TRP A 54 11.87 -4.17 -19.67
N GLU A 55 12.70 -5.16 -20.00
CA GLU A 55 12.78 -5.68 -21.37
C GLU A 55 11.46 -6.36 -21.75
N HIS A 56 10.92 -7.18 -20.84
CA HIS A 56 9.62 -7.81 -21.01
C HIS A 56 8.48 -6.79 -21.13
N LEU A 57 8.45 -5.80 -20.23
CA LEU A 57 7.42 -4.76 -20.25
C LEU A 57 7.47 -3.93 -21.54
N HIS A 58 8.67 -3.59 -22.02
CA HIS A 58 8.90 -2.87 -23.27
C HIS A 58 8.47 -3.68 -24.51
N GLN A 59 8.66 -5.01 -24.48
CA GLN A 59 8.19 -5.89 -25.55
C GLN A 59 6.66 -5.97 -25.61
N ILE A 60 6.00 -6.06 -24.46
CA ILE A 60 4.53 -6.07 -24.38
C ILE A 60 3.94 -4.72 -24.82
N SER A 61 4.66 -3.63 -24.54
CA SER A 61 4.20 -2.28 -24.85
C SER A 61 4.45 -1.84 -26.30
N ASP A 62 5.07 -2.69 -27.13
CA ASP A 62 5.60 -2.33 -28.46
C ASP A 62 6.51 -1.07 -28.41
N GLY A 63 7.19 -0.90 -27.28
CA GLY A 63 8.11 0.18 -26.99
C GLY A 63 7.49 1.53 -26.62
N SER A 64 6.18 1.60 -26.34
CA SER A 64 5.53 2.83 -25.86
C SER A 64 5.62 2.96 -24.35
N GLU A 65 6.42 3.91 -23.88
CA GLU A 65 6.55 4.26 -22.46
C GLU A 65 5.20 4.66 -21.84
N GLU A 66 4.33 5.34 -22.59
CA GLU A 66 2.99 5.70 -22.11
C GLU A 66 2.14 4.46 -21.84
N PHE A 67 2.23 3.45 -22.71
CA PHE A 67 1.49 2.21 -22.55
C PHE A 67 2.09 1.32 -21.45
N GLU A 68 3.42 1.35 -21.23
CA GLU A 68 4.05 0.72 -20.05
C GLU A 68 3.49 1.28 -18.75
N GLN A 69 3.35 2.60 -18.65
CA GLN A 69 2.78 3.27 -17.48
C GLN A 69 1.30 2.90 -17.30
N GLU A 70 0.52 2.85 -18.38
CA GLU A 70 -0.88 2.42 -18.34
C GLU A 70 -1.01 0.98 -17.82
N LEU A 71 -0.19 0.05 -18.32
CA LEU A 71 -0.16 -1.33 -17.86
C LEU A 71 0.17 -1.45 -16.37
N LEU A 72 1.20 -0.74 -15.92
CA LEU A 72 1.58 -0.71 -14.50
C LEU A 72 0.49 -0.08 -13.64
N GLN A 73 -0.22 0.94 -14.13
CA GLN A 73 -1.31 1.58 -13.39
C GLN A 73 -2.51 0.64 -13.24
N ILE A 74 -2.93 -0.02 -14.32
CA ILE A 74 -4.00 -1.04 -14.30
C ILE A 74 -3.62 -2.15 -13.33
N PHE A 75 -2.39 -2.65 -13.42
CA PHE A 75 -1.86 -3.67 -12.53
C PHE A 75 -1.94 -3.24 -11.04
N VAL A 76 -1.56 -2.01 -10.72
CA VAL A 76 -1.61 -1.49 -9.35
C VAL A 76 -3.04 -1.42 -8.81
N GLU A 77 -3.97 -0.93 -9.62
CA GLU A 77 -5.37 -0.80 -9.23
C GLU A 77 -6.04 -2.16 -8.99
N ASP A 78 -5.81 -3.11 -9.91
CA ASP A 78 -6.36 -4.46 -9.84
C ASP A 78 -5.81 -5.26 -8.66
N THR A 79 -4.48 -5.28 -8.52
CA THR A 79 -3.78 -6.02 -7.44
C THR A 79 -4.16 -5.47 -6.07
N ARG A 80 -4.35 -4.15 -5.93
CA ARG A 80 -4.73 -3.51 -4.65
C ARG A 80 -6.10 -4.01 -4.15
N ASN A 81 -7.04 -4.23 -5.06
CA ASN A 81 -8.37 -4.74 -4.68
C ASN A 81 -8.27 -6.19 -4.21
N HIS A 82 -7.60 -7.04 -4.98
CA HIS A 82 -7.39 -8.44 -4.64
C HIS A 82 -6.56 -8.60 -3.34
N LEU A 83 -5.64 -7.69 -3.04
CA LEU A 83 -4.87 -7.69 -1.79
C LEU A 83 -5.77 -7.49 -0.56
N LYS A 84 -6.71 -6.55 -0.63
CA LYS A 84 -7.69 -6.33 0.45
C LYS A 84 -8.58 -7.56 0.66
N GLU A 85 -9.00 -8.19 -0.44
CA GLU A 85 -9.79 -9.42 -0.39
C GLU A 85 -9.01 -10.58 0.24
N ALA A 86 -7.74 -10.75 -0.12
CA ALA A 86 -6.86 -11.76 0.45
C ALA A 86 -6.64 -11.55 1.96
N GLN A 87 -6.42 -10.31 2.40
CA GLN A 87 -6.29 -9.99 3.82
C GLN A 87 -7.59 -10.30 4.59
N ALA A 88 -8.75 -9.99 4.01
CA ALA A 88 -10.04 -10.32 4.63
C ALA A 88 -10.31 -11.83 4.66
N ALA A 89 -9.91 -12.56 3.62
CA ALA A 89 -10.01 -14.03 3.55
C ALA A 89 -9.10 -14.70 4.59
N LEU A 90 -7.87 -14.20 4.76
CA LEU A 90 -6.93 -14.69 5.77
C LEU A 90 -7.52 -14.58 7.18
N LEU A 91 -8.12 -13.43 7.52
CA LEU A 91 -8.78 -13.23 8.83
C LEU A 91 -9.95 -14.19 9.08
N LYS A 92 -10.56 -14.72 8.02
CA LYS A 92 -11.67 -15.68 8.07
C LYS A 92 -11.21 -17.14 7.99
N GLY A 93 -9.92 -17.38 7.74
CA GLY A 93 -9.39 -18.73 7.47
C GLY A 93 -9.89 -19.33 6.16
N ASP A 94 -10.25 -18.50 5.17
CA ASP A 94 -10.73 -18.94 3.87
C ASP A 94 -9.55 -19.24 2.92
N TYR A 95 -9.02 -20.46 3.03
CA TYR A 95 -7.88 -20.94 2.25
C TYR A 95 -8.11 -20.84 0.74
N ASP A 96 -9.31 -21.17 0.27
CA ASP A 96 -9.64 -21.16 -1.15
C ASP A 96 -9.65 -19.72 -1.69
N ALA A 97 -10.17 -18.76 -0.93
CA ALA A 97 -10.13 -17.36 -1.31
C ALA A 97 -8.69 -16.79 -1.32
N VAL A 98 -7.86 -17.15 -0.33
CA VAL A 98 -6.44 -16.76 -0.33
C VAL A 98 -5.70 -17.35 -1.53
N SER A 99 -5.92 -18.64 -1.84
CA SER A 99 -5.33 -19.31 -3.00
C SER A 99 -5.71 -18.61 -4.32
N ARG A 100 -7.01 -18.29 -4.51
CA ARG A 100 -7.46 -17.58 -5.73
C ARG A 100 -6.83 -16.19 -5.87
N ALA A 101 -6.73 -15.43 -4.78
CA ALA A 101 -6.08 -14.13 -4.80
C ALA A 101 -4.57 -14.26 -5.10
N ALA A 102 -3.90 -15.24 -4.51
CA ALA A 102 -2.49 -15.53 -4.79
C ALA A 102 -2.25 -15.93 -6.25
N HIS A 103 -3.11 -16.76 -6.83
CA HIS A 103 -3.09 -17.10 -8.25
C HIS A 103 -3.19 -15.85 -9.14
N HIS A 104 -4.10 -14.94 -8.77
CA HIS A 104 -4.27 -13.67 -9.47
C HIS A 104 -3.00 -12.81 -9.38
N PHE A 105 -2.43 -12.60 -8.19
CA PHE A 105 -1.20 -11.83 -8.01
C PHE A 105 -0.05 -12.39 -8.86
N LYS A 106 0.09 -13.72 -8.90
CA LYS A 106 1.12 -14.41 -9.69
C LYS A 106 0.95 -14.17 -11.18
N GLY A 107 -0.27 -14.23 -11.71
CA GLY A 107 -0.54 -13.94 -13.13
C GLY A 107 -0.34 -12.47 -13.47
N ALA A 108 -0.89 -11.57 -12.65
CA ALA A 108 -0.80 -10.14 -12.85
C ALA A 108 0.66 -9.64 -12.80
N SER A 109 1.45 -10.10 -11.83
CA SER A 109 2.87 -9.75 -11.69
C SER A 109 3.73 -10.30 -12.83
N ALA A 110 3.42 -11.51 -13.33
CA ALA A 110 4.12 -12.07 -14.49
C ALA A 110 3.93 -11.21 -15.75
N ASN A 111 2.73 -10.69 -15.98
CA ASN A 111 2.42 -9.86 -17.14
C ASN A 111 3.19 -8.53 -17.19
N VAL A 112 3.62 -8.01 -16.03
CA VAL A 112 4.37 -6.75 -15.93
C VAL A 112 5.82 -6.95 -15.51
N GLY A 113 6.31 -8.20 -15.51
CA GLY A 113 7.70 -8.51 -15.22
C GLY A 113 8.12 -8.41 -13.74
N LEU A 114 7.18 -8.38 -12.79
CA LEU A 114 7.47 -8.30 -11.34
C LEU A 114 7.79 -9.69 -10.77
N THR A 115 8.99 -10.18 -11.05
CA THR A 115 9.42 -11.56 -10.73
C THR A 115 9.39 -11.88 -9.23
N GLU A 116 9.74 -10.92 -8.38
CA GLU A 116 9.71 -11.09 -6.92
C GLU A 116 8.28 -11.26 -6.41
N MET A 117 7.37 -10.41 -6.88
CA MET A 117 5.94 -10.51 -6.54
C MET A 117 5.36 -11.84 -7.03
N GLN A 118 5.74 -12.29 -8.22
CA GLN A 118 5.33 -13.58 -8.77
C GLN A 118 5.78 -14.75 -7.88
N THR A 119 7.00 -14.67 -7.34
CA THR A 119 7.59 -15.71 -6.47
C THR A 119 6.85 -15.79 -5.14
N ILE A 120 6.63 -14.65 -4.47
CA ILE A 120 5.91 -14.59 -3.20
C ILE A 120 4.46 -15.07 -3.38
N ALA A 121 3.80 -14.62 -4.45
CA ALA A 121 2.44 -15.04 -4.79
C ALA A 121 2.35 -16.55 -5.04
N GLY A 122 3.32 -17.15 -5.74
CA GLY A 122 3.37 -18.60 -5.96
C GLY A 122 3.56 -19.41 -4.68
N LYS A 123 4.36 -18.90 -3.73
CA LYS A 123 4.50 -19.50 -2.40
C LYS A 123 3.17 -19.41 -1.63
N LEU A 124 2.55 -18.23 -1.57
CA LEU A 124 1.27 -18.02 -0.91
C LEU A 124 0.17 -18.92 -1.48
N GLU A 125 0.11 -19.09 -2.81
CA GLU A 125 -0.81 -20.00 -3.50
C GLU A 125 -0.61 -21.46 -3.03
N THR A 126 0.64 -21.90 -2.99
CA THR A 126 1.02 -23.27 -2.57
C THR A 126 0.67 -23.51 -1.09
N ASP A 127 1.01 -22.56 -0.22
CA ASP A 127 0.75 -22.62 1.21
C ASP A 127 -0.75 -22.62 1.51
N ALA A 128 -1.54 -21.82 0.78
CA ALA A 128 -3.00 -21.81 0.88
C ALA A 128 -3.60 -23.16 0.46
N HIS A 129 -3.12 -23.78 -0.63
CA HIS A 129 -3.55 -25.12 -1.03
C HIS A 129 -3.20 -26.21 0.00
N ALA A 130 -2.05 -26.08 0.67
CA ALA A 130 -1.64 -26.96 1.76
C ALA A 130 -2.37 -26.67 3.09
N GLN A 131 -3.25 -25.65 3.13
CA GLN A 131 -3.93 -25.16 4.32
C GLN A 131 -2.97 -24.64 5.43
N GLN A 132 -1.83 -24.09 5.02
CA GLN A 132 -0.76 -23.59 5.89
C GLN A 132 -0.59 -22.06 5.77
N LEU A 133 -1.46 -21.29 6.43
CA LEU A 133 -1.43 -19.81 6.33
C LEU A 133 -0.61 -19.12 7.43
N SER A 134 0.32 -19.82 8.09
CA SER A 134 1.11 -19.23 9.20
C SER A 134 1.97 -18.04 8.77
N GLU A 135 2.51 -18.08 7.55
CA GLU A 135 3.34 -17.00 6.98
C GLU A 135 2.55 -16.09 6.02
N ALA A 136 1.25 -16.34 5.82
CA ALA A 136 0.45 -15.62 4.85
C ALA A 136 0.31 -14.12 5.14
N ALA A 137 0.29 -13.72 6.42
CA ALA A 137 0.25 -12.32 6.80
C ALA A 137 1.53 -11.57 6.41
N GLU A 138 2.69 -12.21 6.57
CA GLU A 138 3.99 -11.66 6.20
C GLU A 138 4.11 -11.55 4.68
N MET A 139 3.79 -12.62 3.96
CA MET A 139 3.77 -12.61 2.48
C MET A 139 2.81 -11.55 1.91
N LEU A 140 1.61 -11.38 2.50
CA LEU A 140 0.69 -10.32 2.07
C LEU A 140 1.21 -8.91 2.37
N ALA A 141 2.02 -8.73 3.41
CA ALA A 141 2.68 -7.46 3.70
C ALA A 141 3.80 -7.17 2.68
N GLU A 142 4.63 -8.17 2.35
CA GLU A 142 5.67 -8.04 1.32
C GLU A 142 5.06 -7.71 -0.06
N LEU A 143 3.96 -8.38 -0.43
CA LEU A 143 3.21 -8.05 -1.65
C LEU A 143 2.67 -6.61 -1.62
N ALA A 144 2.21 -6.13 -0.46
CA ALA A 144 1.74 -4.75 -0.31
C ALA A 144 2.88 -3.74 -0.51
N ASP A 145 4.06 -4.02 0.04
CA ASP A 145 5.23 -3.16 -0.05
C ASP A 145 5.75 -3.07 -1.50
N LEU A 146 5.82 -4.20 -2.20
CA LEU A 146 6.15 -4.23 -3.63
C LEU A 146 5.13 -3.42 -4.45
N LEU A 147 3.84 -3.60 -4.19
CA LEU A 147 2.78 -2.84 -4.88
C LEU A 147 2.90 -1.32 -4.63
N GLN A 148 3.21 -0.93 -3.39
CA GLN A 148 3.45 0.46 -3.04
C GLN A 148 4.70 1.00 -3.75
N GLY A 149 5.73 0.17 -3.92
CA GLY A 149 6.90 0.50 -4.72
C GLY A 149 6.54 0.87 -6.16
N VAL A 150 5.75 0.04 -6.84
CA VAL A 150 5.30 0.30 -8.22
C VAL A 150 4.49 1.60 -8.28
N GLN A 151 3.56 1.81 -7.34
CA GLN A 151 2.78 3.05 -7.28
C GLN A 151 3.66 4.28 -7.08
N ALA A 152 4.69 4.19 -6.23
CA ALA A 152 5.61 5.29 -5.97
C ALA A 152 6.46 5.61 -7.20
N PHE A 153 6.84 4.59 -7.98
CA PHE A 153 7.51 4.77 -9.27
C PHE A 153 6.62 5.54 -10.25
N LEU A 154 5.36 5.13 -10.42
CA LEU A 154 4.41 5.79 -11.32
C LEU A 154 4.16 7.28 -10.98
N ASN A 155 4.30 7.67 -9.71
CA ASN A 155 4.10 9.06 -9.30
C ASN A 155 5.32 9.97 -9.54
N GLN A 156 6.45 9.42 -9.98
CA GLN A 156 7.72 10.14 -10.19
C GLN A 156 8.10 10.32 -11.66
N VAL A 157 7.38 9.65 -12.56
CA VAL A 157 7.53 9.78 -14.02
C VAL A 157 6.52 10.79 -14.52
#